data_AF-A0A9E5URD7-F1
#
_entry.id   AF-A0A9E5URD7-F1
#
_cell.length_a   1.000
_cell.length_b   1.000
_cell.length_c   1.000
_cell.angle_alpha   90.00
_cell.angle_beta   90.00
_cell.angle_gamma   90.00
#
_symmetry.space_group_name_H-M   'P 1'
#
loop_
_entity.id
_entity.type
_entity.pdbx_description
1 polymer ?
#
loop_
_entity_poly.entity_id
_entity_poly.type
_entity_poly.pdbx_seq_one_letter_code
_entity_poly.pdbx_strand_id
1 'polypeptide(L)'
;MPTCALCEREVCRTTRHHLIPKQKGGKDGPIADLCQPCHKTLHHTFSNSHLARHYNTVEKLQKAEELATYLAWIRKRDIERLSFK
;
A
#
# COMPACT_ATOMS: atom_id res chain seq x y z
N MET A 1 -11.56 -7.24 -11.77
CA MET A 1 -10.22 -7.41 -11.15
C MET A 1 -10.15 -6.51 -9.92
N PRO A 2 -9.49 -6.87 -8.80
CA PRO A 2 -9.40 -5.97 -7.65
C PRO A 2 -8.56 -4.72 -7.97
N THR A 3 -8.91 -3.59 -7.36
CA THR A 3 -8.16 -2.33 -7.48
C THR A 3 -7.26 -2.13 -6.27
N CYS A 4 -5.99 -1.79 -6.48
CA CYS A 4 -5.08 -1.47 -5.39
C CYS A 4 -5.44 -0.12 -4.77
N ALA A 5 -5.65 -0.06 -3.45
CA ALA A 5 -6.00 1.18 -2.75
C ALA A 5 -4.91 2.26 -2.82
N LEU A 6 -3.64 1.88 -3.03
CA LEU A 6 -2.51 2.82 -3.04
C LEU A 6 -2.16 3.34 -4.43
N CYS A 7 -2.01 2.44 -5.43
CA CYS A 7 -1.69 2.86 -6.80
C CYS A 7 -2.89 2.96 -7.73
N GLU A 8 -4.10 2.62 -7.26
CA GLU A 8 -5.38 2.77 -7.98
C GLU A 8 -5.48 2.00 -9.31
N ARG A 9 -4.52 1.12 -9.60
CA ARG A 9 -4.56 0.23 -10.75
C ARG A 9 -5.43 -0.99 -10.45
N GLU A 10 -6.15 -1.46 -11.46
CA GLU A 10 -6.67 -2.82 -11.49
C GLU A 10 -5.51 -3.82 -11.51
N VAL A 11 -5.60 -4.89 -10.73
CA VAL A 11 -4.54 -5.90 -10.60
C VAL A 11 -5.14 -7.29 -10.48
N CYS A 12 -4.36 -8.33 -10.77
CA CYS A 12 -4.86 -9.71 -10.65
C CYS A 12 -5.15 -10.12 -9.20
N ARG A 13 -4.36 -9.61 -8.24
CA ARG A 13 -4.47 -9.93 -6.81
C ARG A 13 -4.06 -8.75 -5.92
N THR A 14 -4.72 -8.63 -4.78
CA THR A 14 -4.34 -7.74 -3.68
C THR A 14 -4.07 -8.56 -2.42
N THR A 15 -3.40 -7.92 -1.47
CA THR A 15 -3.09 -8.45 -0.15
C THR A 15 -3.53 -7.43 0.89
N ARG A 16 -4.08 -7.89 2.01
CA ARG A 16 -4.53 -7.02 3.10
C ARG A 16 -3.33 -6.46 3.86
N HIS A 17 -3.26 -5.15 3.95
CA HIS A 17 -2.33 -4.42 4.80
C HIS A 17 -3.07 -3.75 5.95
N HIS A 18 -2.63 -3.99 7.20
CA HIS A 18 -3.23 -3.37 8.38
C HIS A 18 -2.49 -2.05 8.65
N LEU A 19 -3.19 -0.93 8.51
CA LEU A 19 -2.60 0.41 8.63
C LEU A 19 -2.22 0.76 10.08
N ILE A 20 -2.83 0.07 11.04
CA ILE A 20 -2.46 0.11 12.44
C ILE A 20 -2.09 -1.34 12.84
N PRO A 21 -0.89 -1.59 13.38
CA PRO A 21 -0.51 -2.92 13.83
C PRO A 21 -1.49 -3.46 14.87
N LYS A 22 -1.83 -4.74 14.78
CA LYS A 22 -2.76 -5.43 15.70
C LYS A 22 -2.37 -5.24 17.18
N GLN A 23 -1.07 -5.21 17.47
CA GLN A 23 -0.53 -5.00 18.82
C GLN A 23 -0.82 -3.61 19.43
N LYS A 24 -1.24 -2.63 18.62
CA LYS A 24 -1.62 -1.28 19.03
C LYS A 24 -3.14 -1.04 18.98
N GLY A 25 -3.94 -2.11 19.01
CA GLY A 25 -5.40 -2.03 18.92
C GLY A 25 -5.95 -2.02 17.49
N GLY A 26 -5.11 -2.19 16.46
CA GLY A 26 -5.52 -2.20 15.06
C GLY A 26 -6.22 -3.48 14.58
N LYS A 27 -6.74 -4.31 15.50
CA LYS A 27 -7.42 -5.58 15.16
C LYS A 27 -8.67 -5.33 14.30
N ASP A 28 -9.40 -4.25 14.59
CA ASP A 28 -10.52 -3.72 13.81
C ASP A 28 -10.15 -2.40 13.12
N GLY A 29 -8.85 -2.14 12.97
CA GLY A 29 -8.32 -0.93 12.37
C GLY A 29 -8.50 -0.91 10.85
N PRO A 30 -8.26 0.26 10.21
CA PRO A 30 -8.45 0.38 8.78
C PRO A 30 -7.48 -0.55 8.02
N ILE A 31 -8.03 -1.30 7.07
CA ILE A 31 -7.32 -2.24 6.20
C ILE A 31 -7.28 -1.65 4.79
N ALA A 32 -6.12 -1.77 4.14
CA ALA A 32 -5.94 -1.40 2.74
C ALA A 32 -5.63 -2.64 1.89
N ASP A 33 -6.35 -2.80 0.78
CA ASP A 33 -6.05 -3.84 -0.20
C ASP A 33 -4.98 -3.35 -1.18
N LEU A 34 -3.77 -3.91 -1.04
CA LEU A 34 -2.60 -3.46 -1.78
C LEU A 34 -2.12 -4.55 -2.74
N CYS A 35 -1.78 -4.17 -3.96
CA CYS A 35 -1.04 -5.06 -4.83
C CYS A 35 0.36 -5.35 -4.25
N GLN A 36 0.91 -6.52 -4.58
CA GLN A 36 2.20 -6.98 -4.05
C GLN A 36 3.34 -5.93 -4.16
N PRO A 37 3.56 -5.23 -5.29
CA PRO A 37 4.64 -4.24 -5.36
C PRO A 37 4.38 -3.05 -4.42
N CYS A 38 3.15 -2.56 -4.32
CA CYS A 38 2.83 -1.46 -3.41
C CYS A 38 3.00 -1.87 -1.95
N HIS A 39 2.56 -3.08 -1.58
CA HIS A 39 2.73 -3.60 -0.23
C HIS A 39 4.21 -3.75 0.14
N LYS A 40 5.03 -4.30 -0.78
CA LYS A 40 6.48 -4.45 -0.57
C LYS A 40 7.17 -3.10 -0.46
N THR A 41 6.88 -2.15 -1.34
CA THR A 41 7.45 -0.80 -1.29
C THR A 41 7.09 -0.11 0.01
N LEU A 42 5.84 -0.20 0.45
CA LEU A 42 5.38 0.43 1.69
C LEU A 42 6.18 -0.05 2.91
N HIS A 43 6.46 -1.36 3.04
CA HIS A 43 7.29 -1.90 4.12
C HIS A 43 8.80 -1.69 3.92
N HIS A 44 9.24 -1.38 2.70
CA HIS A 44 10.63 -0.99 2.44
C HIS A 44 10.86 0.49 2.79
N THR A 45 9.87 1.35 2.55
CA THR A 45 9.93 2.79 2.81
C THR A 45 9.69 3.11 4.29
N PHE A 46 8.74 2.43 4.94
CA PHE A 46 8.33 2.76 6.29
C PHE A 46 8.36 1.56 7.24
N SER A 47 8.73 1.83 8.49
CA SER A 47 8.53 0.89 9.59
C SER A 47 7.06 0.85 10.01
N ASN A 48 6.64 -0.26 10.63
CA ASN A 48 5.28 -0.41 11.16
C ASN A 48 4.91 0.69 12.20
N SER A 49 5.88 1.15 12.98
CA SER A 49 5.66 2.23 13.95
C SER A 49 5.47 3.59 13.27
N HIS A 50 6.22 3.85 12.20
CA HIS A 50 6.06 5.06 11.39
C HIS A 50 4.66 5.08 10.74
N LEU A 51 4.27 3.98 10.10
CA LEU A 51 2.96 3.83 9.46
C LEU A 51 1.82 4.06 10.46
N ALA A 52 1.88 3.42 11.62
CA ALA A 52 0.85 3.56 12.65
C ALA A 52 0.68 5.00 13.15
N ARG A 53 1.77 5.77 13.20
CA ARG A 53 1.77 7.13 13.75
C ARG A 53 1.43 8.19 12.72
N HIS A 54 1.96 8.08 11.51
CA HIS A 54 1.91 9.14 10.49
C HIS A 54 1.04 8.78 9.29
N TYR A 55 0.93 7.51 8.93
CA TYR A 55 0.30 7.05 7.68
C TYR A 55 -0.76 5.96 7.92
N ASN A 56 -1.60 6.17 8.93
CA ASN A 56 -2.60 5.21 9.40
C ASN A 56 -3.93 5.18 8.60
N THR A 57 -3.94 5.76 7.41
CA THR A 57 -5.10 5.86 6.50
C THR A 57 -4.59 5.82 5.06
N VAL A 58 -5.40 5.32 4.11
CA VAL A 58 -5.02 5.24 2.70
C VAL A 58 -4.72 6.63 2.13
N GLU A 59 -5.52 7.63 2.47
CA GLU A 59 -5.38 9.00 1.99
C GLU A 59 -4.04 9.62 2.40
N LYS A 60 -3.59 9.34 3.63
CA LYS A 60 -2.26 9.78 4.09
C LYS A 60 -1.14 9.07 3.35
N LEU A 61 -1.28 7.77 3.08
CA LEU A 61 -0.28 7.03 2.30
C LEU A 61 -0.19 7.52 0.85
N GLN A 62 -1.33 7.81 0.23
CA GLN A 62 -1.38 8.37 -1.12
C GLN A 62 -0.74 9.76 -1.22
N LYS A 63 -0.75 10.52 -0.12
CA LYS A 63 -0.14 11.85 0.01
C LYS A 63 1.27 11.84 0.60
N ALA A 64 1.84 10.67 0.92
CA ALA A 64 3.17 10.57 1.49
C ALA A 64 4.23 11.00 0.46
N GLU A 65 5.06 11.98 0.81
CA GLU A 65 6.08 12.53 -0.08
C GLU A 65 7.10 11.45 -0.48
N GLU A 66 7.46 10.57 0.45
CA GLU A 66 8.40 9.46 0.23
C GLU A 66 7.87 8.42 -0.76
N LEU A 67 6.55 8.37 -0.97
CA LEU A 67 5.91 7.50 -1.96
C LEU A 67 5.57 8.22 -3.26
N ALA A 68 5.59 9.55 -3.32
CA ALA A 68 5.07 10.32 -4.46
C ALA A 68 5.70 9.90 -5.80
N THR A 69 7.03 9.83 -5.86
CA THR A 69 7.76 9.40 -7.07
C THR A 69 7.42 7.97 -7.47
N TYR A 70 7.33 7.06 -6.50
CA TYR A 70 6.96 5.67 -6.74
C TYR A 70 5.53 5.55 -7.27
N LEU A 71 4.57 6.25 -6.66
CA LEU A 71 3.17 6.23 -7.06
C LEU A 71 2.97 6.80 -8.45
N ALA A 72 3.64 7.91 -8.78
CA ALA A 72 3.62 8.49 -10.13
C ALA A 72 4.17 7.53 -11.18
N TRP A 73 5.20 6.75 -10.84
CA TRP A 73 5.79 5.76 -11.73
C TRP A 73 4.94 4.50 -11.88
N ILE A 74 4.50 3.90 -10.78
CA ILE A 74 3.79 2.61 -10.80
C ILE A 74 2.39 2.74 -11.41
N ARG A 75 1.71 3.89 -11.25
CA ARG A 75 0.39 4.16 -11.86
C ARG A 75 0.40 4.04 -13.39
N LYS A 76 1.55 4.25 -14.03
CA LYS A 76 1.72 4.20 -15.49
C LYS A 76 2.18 2.84 -16.00
N ARG A 77 2.35 1.83 -15.13
CA ARG A 77 2.86 0.51 -15.50
C ARG A 77 1.72 -0.47 -15.73
N ASP A 78 1.82 -1.23 -16.83
CA ASP A 78 0.84 -2.23 -17.20
C ASP A 78 0.80 -3.44 -16.27
N ILE A 79 -0.40 -4.02 -16.17
CA ILE A 79 -0.79 -5.06 -15.21
C ILE A 79 -0.09 -6.38 -15.51
N GLU A 80 0.11 -6.73 -16.78
CA GLU A 80 0.64 -8.02 -17.22
C GLU A 80 2.15 -8.19 -16.94
N ARG A 81 2.91 -7.10 -16.87
CA ARG A 81 4.37 -7.16 -16.77
C ARG A 81 4.93 -7.18 -15.35
N LEU A 82 4.07 -7.07 -14.34
CA LEU A 82 4.42 -7.25 -12.93
C LEU A 82 3.94 -8.62 -12.44
N SER A 83 3.94 -9.61 -13.33
CA SER A 83 3.92 -11.02 -12.97
C SER A 83 5.26 -11.37 -12.34
N PHE A 84 5.26 -11.67 -11.05
CA PHE A 84 6.41 -12.32 -10.43
C PHE A 84 5.92 -13.48 -9.57
N LYS A 85 6.45 -14.65 -9.95
CA LYS A 85 6.56 -15.88 -9.15
C LYS A 85 6.78 -15.57 -7.68
#